data_AF-A0A7C4FI71-F1
#
_entry.id   AF-A0A7C4FI71-F1
#
_cell.length_a   1.000
_cell.length_b   1.000
_cell.length_c   1.000
_cell.angle_alpha   90.00
_cell.angle_beta   90.00
_cell.angle_gamma   90.00
#
_symmetry.space_group_name_H-M   'P 1'
#
loop_
_entity.id
_entity.type
_entity.pdbx_description
1 polymer ?
#
loop_
_entity_poly.entity_id
_entity_poly.type
_entity_poly.pdbx_seq_one_letter_code
_entity_poly.pdbx_strand_id
1 'polypeptide(L)'
;MNMHRILEYATALEKAYEARLSRAAHSKEDKRYLQVLSELASFISSVKRFLNKAIVLDSAFKELKVGRVCYKWFYVEDHSRTVLSRLNPHISLFYDGSVLGVAHSKNCYVAISENTIKLRVNSFVDEIPLDSVDEITLKRSLIMKALGEASNALLKYADEFPVCAKRLHRG
;
A
#
# COMPACT_ATOMS: atom_id res chain seq x y z
N MET A 1 -11.36 4.80 -13.08
CA MET A 1 -10.14 4.67 -12.25
C MET A 1 -10.30 5.54 -11.03
N ASN A 2 -10.47 4.90 -9.88
CA ASN A 2 -10.58 5.59 -8.60
C ASN A 2 -9.22 5.79 -7.91
N MET A 3 -8.13 6.03 -8.66
CA MET A 3 -6.81 6.24 -8.05
C MET A 3 -6.81 7.44 -7.11
N HIS A 4 -7.56 8.50 -7.46
CA HIS A 4 -7.79 9.65 -6.59
C HIS A 4 -8.40 9.24 -5.23
N ARG A 5 -9.46 8.43 -5.22
CA ARG A 5 -10.05 7.93 -3.97
C ARG A 5 -9.10 7.06 -3.15
N ILE A 6 -8.28 6.24 -3.80
CA ILE A 6 -7.26 5.44 -3.09
C ILE A 6 -6.21 6.37 -2.47
N LEU A 7 -5.80 7.41 -3.20
CA LEU A 7 -4.82 8.40 -2.72
C LEU A 7 -5.37 9.23 -1.56
N GLU A 8 -6.64 9.62 -1.60
CA GLU A 8 -7.35 10.27 -0.49
C GLU A 8 -7.36 9.37 0.75
N TYR A 9 -7.73 8.10 0.59
CA TYR A 9 -7.71 7.13 1.68
C TYR A 9 -6.31 6.91 2.25
N ALA A 10 -5.28 6.76 1.40
CA ALA A 10 -3.90 6.65 1.84
C ALA A 10 -3.44 7.91 2.59
N THR A 11 -3.89 9.10 2.17
CA THR A 11 -3.60 10.36 2.87
C THR A 11 -4.29 10.42 4.24
N ALA A 12 -5.52 9.92 4.35
CA ALA A 12 -6.22 9.81 5.63
C ALA A 12 -5.51 8.83 6.58
N LEU A 13 -5.07 7.67 6.07
CA LEU A 13 -4.30 6.68 6.84
C LEU A 13 -2.98 7.25 7.36
N GLU A 14 -2.22 7.96 6.52
CA GLU A 14 -0.96 8.60 6.93
C GLU A 14 -1.18 9.53 8.13
N LYS A 15 -2.17 10.42 8.02
CA LYS A 15 -2.53 11.36 9.09
C LYS A 15 -2.97 10.64 10.37
N ALA A 16 -3.74 9.55 10.24
CA ALA A 16 -4.17 8.76 11.39
C ALA A 16 -2.97 8.13 12.12
N TYR A 17 -1.99 7.60 11.37
CA TYR A 17 -0.78 7.02 11.94
C TYR A 17 0.15 8.08 12.55
N GLU A 18 0.32 9.23 11.91
CA GLU A 18 1.06 10.37 12.46
C GLU A 18 0.41 10.87 13.77
N ALA A 19 -0.92 10.97 13.79
CA ALA A 19 -1.65 11.36 15.00
C ALA A 19 -1.50 10.31 16.12
N ARG A 20 -1.55 9.02 15.79
CA ARG A 20 -1.30 7.93 16.75
C ARG A 20 0.13 7.96 17.28
N LEU A 21 1.13 8.14 16.40
CA LEU A 21 2.54 8.28 16.76
C LEU A 21 2.76 9.47 17.69
N SER A 22 2.17 10.63 17.37
CA SER A 22 2.25 11.82 18.22
C SER A 22 1.67 11.55 19.60
N ARG A 23 0.46 10.99 19.71
CA ARG A 23 -0.14 10.64 21.00
C ARG A 23 0.73 9.66 21.79
N ALA A 24 1.21 8.59 21.16
CA ALA A 24 2.07 7.60 21.80
C ALA A 24 3.40 8.18 22.31
N ALA A 25 3.99 9.11 21.56
CA ALA A 25 5.20 9.81 21.96
C ALA A 25 4.97 10.70 23.19
N HIS A 26 3.84 11.42 23.25
CA HIS A 26 3.46 12.23 24.41
C HIS A 26 3.21 11.38 25.66
N SER A 27 2.58 10.21 25.49
CA SER A 27 2.33 9.24 26.56
C SER A 27 3.58 8.45 26.97
N LYS A 28 4.73 8.65 26.28
CA LYS A 28 6.00 7.94 26.52
C LYS A 28 5.88 6.42 26.42
N GLU A 29 5.10 5.96 25.43
CA GLU A 29 4.97 4.54 25.09
C GLU A 29 6.32 3.91 24.68
N ASP A 30 6.36 2.57 24.60
CA ASP A 30 7.56 1.82 24.23
C ASP A 30 8.17 2.33 22.91
N LYS A 31 9.49 2.60 22.91
CA LYS A 31 10.22 3.07 21.71
C LYS A 31 10.08 2.14 20.51
N ARG A 32 9.94 0.83 20.74
CA ARG A 32 9.73 -0.20 19.71
C ARG A 32 8.37 -0.04 19.04
N TYR A 33 7.35 0.29 19.81
CA TYR A 33 6.02 0.61 19.29
C TYR A 33 6.05 1.90 18.46
N LEU A 34 6.70 2.97 18.96
CA LEU A 34 6.89 4.21 18.21
C LEU A 34 7.62 3.98 16.87
N GLN A 35 8.63 3.11 16.88
CA GLN A 35 9.36 2.74 15.66
C GLN A 35 8.44 2.09 14.62
N VAL A 36 7.55 1.18 15.03
CA VAL A 36 6.59 0.55 14.12
C VAL A 36 5.60 1.55 13.54
N LEU A 37 5.07 2.47 14.37
CA LEU A 37 4.15 3.51 13.89
C LEU A 37 4.83 4.44 12.87
N SER A 38 6.10 4.78 13.09
CA SER A 38 6.90 5.55 12.13
C SER A 38 7.12 4.80 10.81
N GLU A 39 7.39 3.49 10.87
CA GLU A 39 7.52 2.66 9.67
C GLU A 39 6.20 2.51 8.91
N LEU A 40 5.06 2.43 9.62
CA LEU A 40 3.73 2.41 9.02
C LEU A 40 3.44 3.69 8.23
N ALA A 41 3.73 4.85 8.82
CA ALA A 41 3.61 6.14 8.13
C ALA A 41 4.54 6.20 6.89
N SER A 42 5.77 5.72 7.03
CA SER A 42 6.75 5.66 5.93
C SER A 42 6.31 4.73 4.79
N PHE A 43 5.71 3.59 5.14
CA PHE A 43 5.11 2.65 4.19
C PHE A 43 3.96 3.30 3.42
N ILE A 44 3.04 3.97 4.11
CA ILE A 44 1.95 4.72 3.47
C ILE A 44 2.49 5.79 2.53
N SER A 45 3.51 6.54 2.94
CA SER A 45 4.17 7.53 2.09
C SER A 45 4.72 6.91 0.80
N SER A 46 5.29 5.70 0.90
CA SER A 46 5.75 4.92 -0.25
C SER A 46 4.60 4.51 -1.19
N VAL A 47 3.46 4.07 -0.62
CA VAL A 47 2.25 3.76 -1.39
C VAL A 47 1.70 5.00 -2.08
N LYS A 48 1.64 6.14 -1.39
CA LYS A 48 1.23 7.43 -1.98
C LYS A 48 2.12 7.83 -3.14
N ARG A 49 3.44 7.72 -2.99
CA ARG A 49 4.40 8.01 -4.08
C ARG A 49 4.17 7.11 -5.29
N PHE A 50 3.90 5.83 -5.06
CA PHE A 50 3.55 4.88 -6.11
C PHE A 50 2.23 5.28 -6.82
N LEU A 51 1.18 5.58 -6.06
CA LEU A 51 -0.11 6.03 -6.57
C LEU A 51 -0.01 7.33 -7.37
N ASN A 52 0.76 8.31 -6.89
CA ASN A 52 1.02 9.55 -7.61
C ASN A 52 1.69 9.32 -8.97
N LYS A 53 2.54 8.30 -9.11
CA LYS A 53 3.07 7.92 -10.43
C LYS A 53 2.03 7.18 -11.27
N ALA A 54 1.17 6.38 -10.65
CA ALA A 54 0.11 5.63 -11.33
C ALA A 54 -1.07 6.52 -11.79
N ILE A 55 -1.26 7.70 -11.21
CA ILE A 55 -2.39 8.60 -11.52
C ILE A 55 -2.45 9.02 -13.00
N VAL A 56 -1.30 9.02 -13.68
CA VAL A 56 -1.20 9.30 -15.13
C VAL A 56 -2.01 8.30 -15.98
N LEU A 57 -2.27 7.11 -15.43
CA LEU A 57 -3.10 6.10 -16.06
C LEU A 57 -4.58 6.47 -16.06
N ASP A 58 -5.06 7.30 -15.12
CA ASP A 58 -6.46 7.75 -15.09
C ASP A 58 -6.81 8.50 -16.39
N SER A 59 -5.90 9.38 -16.83
CA SER A 59 -6.02 10.11 -18.09
C SER A 59 -5.84 9.20 -19.30
N ALA A 60 -4.85 8.31 -19.28
CA ALA A 60 -4.54 7.43 -20.41
C ALA A 60 -5.66 6.40 -20.68
N PHE A 61 -6.41 5.99 -19.66
CA PHE A 61 -7.47 5.00 -19.78
C PHE A 61 -8.88 5.58 -19.61
N LYS A 62 -9.05 6.89 -19.73
CA LYS A 62 -10.35 7.57 -19.52
C LYS A 62 -11.47 6.98 -20.38
N GLU A 63 -11.15 6.49 -21.58
CA GLU A 63 -12.11 5.94 -22.55
C GLU A 63 -12.23 4.41 -22.54
N LEU A 64 -11.32 3.69 -21.86
CA LEU A 64 -11.28 2.23 -21.88
C LEU A 64 -12.10 1.61 -20.73
N LYS A 65 -13.17 0.89 -21.07
CA LYS A 65 -14.13 0.36 -20.08
C LYS A 65 -13.73 -0.96 -19.42
N VAL A 66 -12.84 -1.78 -20.00
CA VAL A 66 -12.48 -3.11 -19.48
C VAL A 66 -10.99 -3.39 -19.65
N GLY A 67 -10.35 -3.98 -18.63
CA GLY A 67 -9.00 -4.56 -18.71
C GLY A 67 -7.93 -3.57 -19.17
N ARG A 68 -7.47 -2.70 -18.26
CA ARG A 68 -6.52 -1.64 -18.59
C ARG A 68 -5.10 -2.14 -18.38
N VAL A 69 -4.37 -2.34 -19.48
CA VAL A 69 -3.01 -2.90 -19.45
C VAL A 69 -1.98 -1.82 -19.75
N CYS A 70 -0.97 -1.76 -18.90
CA CYS A 70 0.15 -0.84 -19.02
C CYS A 70 1.46 -1.60 -18.81
N TYR A 71 2.14 -1.97 -19.90
CA TYR A 71 3.22 -2.96 -19.87
C TYR A 71 2.78 -4.27 -19.21
N LYS A 72 3.40 -4.64 -18.07
CA LYS A 72 3.03 -5.84 -17.29
C LYS A 72 2.07 -5.52 -16.14
N TRP A 73 1.58 -4.28 -16.08
CA TRP A 73 0.58 -3.85 -15.10
C TRP A 73 -0.82 -4.01 -15.66
N PHE A 74 -1.70 -4.50 -14.81
CA PHE A 74 -3.11 -4.74 -15.06
C PHE A 74 -3.87 -3.98 -14.01
N TYR A 75 -4.83 -3.20 -14.49
CA TYR A 75 -5.75 -2.50 -13.62
C TYR A 75 -7.15 -3.09 -13.79
N VAL A 76 -7.73 -3.43 -12.64
CA VAL A 76 -9.09 -3.94 -12.52
C VAL A 76 -9.81 -3.10 -11.47
N GLU A 77 -10.99 -2.64 -11.82
CA GLU A 77 -11.89 -1.89 -10.94
C GLU A 77 -13.27 -2.53 -11.06
N ASP A 78 -13.78 -3.06 -9.95
CA ASP A 78 -15.18 -3.44 -9.79
C ASP A 78 -15.84 -2.51 -8.76
N HIS A 79 -17.15 -2.67 -8.55
CA HIS A 79 -17.94 -1.80 -7.66
C HIS A 79 -17.42 -1.74 -6.21
N SER A 80 -16.66 -2.75 -5.77
CA SER A 80 -16.19 -2.92 -4.40
C SER A 80 -14.67 -2.81 -4.26
N ARG A 81 -13.92 -3.08 -5.32
CA ARG A 81 -12.49 -3.30 -5.24
C ARG A 81 -11.75 -2.70 -6.41
N THR A 82 -10.67 -2.00 -6.10
CA THR A 82 -9.67 -1.58 -7.07
C THR A 82 -8.41 -2.41 -6.87
N VAL A 83 -7.85 -2.94 -7.96
CA VAL A 83 -6.63 -3.74 -7.97
C VAL A 83 -5.71 -3.25 -9.07
N LEU A 84 -4.46 -2.98 -8.72
CA LEU A 84 -3.37 -2.75 -9.66
C LEU A 84 -2.32 -3.84 -9.47
N SER A 85 -2.23 -4.76 -10.43
CA SER A 85 -1.36 -5.93 -10.35
C SER A 85 -0.32 -5.93 -11.45
N ARG A 86 0.91 -6.31 -11.11
CA ARG A 86 1.98 -6.65 -12.03
C ARG A 86 2.11 -8.16 -12.11
N LEU A 87 2.30 -8.74 -13.29
CA LEU A 87 2.43 -10.20 -13.43
C LEU A 87 3.83 -10.76 -13.13
N ASN A 88 4.91 -10.05 -13.51
CA ASN A 88 6.28 -10.58 -13.40
C ASN A 88 7.31 -9.49 -12.98
N PRO A 89 7.71 -9.43 -11.70
CA PRO A 89 7.24 -10.26 -10.58
C PRO A 89 5.78 -9.95 -10.19
N HIS A 90 5.13 -10.90 -9.53
CA HIS A 90 3.75 -10.72 -9.06
C HIS A 90 3.70 -9.72 -7.90
N ILE A 91 3.17 -8.53 -8.16
CA ILE A 91 2.94 -7.47 -7.18
C ILE A 91 1.50 -7.02 -7.33
N SER A 92 0.79 -6.78 -6.24
CA SER A 92 -0.57 -6.27 -6.31
C SER A 92 -0.77 -5.21 -5.25
N LEU A 93 -1.15 -4.00 -5.66
CA LEU A 93 -1.81 -3.04 -4.79
C LEU A 93 -3.32 -3.25 -4.90
N PHE A 94 -4.04 -3.27 -3.78
CA PHE A 94 -5.49 -3.35 -3.79
C PHE A 94 -6.11 -2.46 -2.72
N TYR A 95 -7.34 -2.05 -2.98
CA TYR A 95 -8.17 -1.27 -2.08
C TYR A 95 -9.63 -1.71 -2.21
N ASP A 96 -10.31 -1.95 -1.10
CA ASP A 96 -11.71 -2.42 -1.06
C ASP A 96 -12.71 -1.37 -0.51
N GLY A 97 -12.27 -0.12 -0.36
CA GLY A 97 -13.07 0.93 0.27
C GLY A 97 -12.77 1.13 1.76
N SER A 98 -12.09 0.20 2.41
CA SER A 98 -11.82 0.23 3.85
C SER A 98 -10.42 -0.24 4.24
N VAL A 99 -9.78 -1.04 3.39
CA VAL A 99 -8.45 -1.62 3.59
C VAL A 99 -7.61 -1.38 2.35
N LEU A 100 -6.40 -0.89 2.56
CA LEU A 100 -5.37 -0.77 1.54
C LEU A 100 -4.33 -1.87 1.75
N GLY A 101 -3.95 -2.58 0.69
CA GLY A 101 -2.93 -3.61 0.85
C GLY A 101 -2.05 -3.84 -0.37
N VAL A 102 -0.91 -4.45 -0.09
CA VAL A 102 0.15 -4.78 -1.01
C VAL A 102 0.48 -6.26 -0.85
N ALA A 103 0.36 -7.01 -1.94
CA ALA A 103 0.86 -8.37 -2.04
C ALA A 103 2.11 -8.38 -2.92
N HIS A 104 3.17 -9.04 -2.47
CA HIS A 104 4.37 -9.27 -3.27
C HIS A 104 4.76 -10.73 -3.12
N SER A 105 4.80 -11.47 -4.24
CA SER A 105 4.95 -12.93 -4.26
C SER A 105 3.84 -13.66 -3.47
N LYS A 106 3.93 -14.99 -3.37
CA LYS A 106 3.00 -15.78 -2.52
C LYS A 106 3.28 -15.60 -1.02
N ASN A 107 4.43 -15.06 -0.67
CA ASN A 107 4.98 -15.12 0.67
C ASN A 107 4.92 -13.78 1.42
N CYS A 108 4.60 -12.66 0.77
CA CYS A 108 4.54 -11.35 1.44
C CYS A 108 3.21 -10.66 1.11
N TYR A 109 2.48 -10.30 2.17
CA TYR A 109 1.24 -9.55 2.07
C TYR A 109 1.15 -8.59 3.26
N VAL A 110 0.79 -7.35 2.99
CA VAL A 110 0.49 -6.33 3.98
C VAL A 110 -0.87 -5.77 3.62
N ALA A 111 -1.81 -5.75 4.56
CA ALA A 111 -3.07 -5.04 4.43
C ALA A 111 -3.32 -4.23 5.68
N ILE A 112 -3.68 -2.98 5.50
CA ILE A 112 -3.73 -2.00 6.56
C ILE A 112 -5.02 -1.21 6.51
N SER A 113 -5.52 -0.95 7.71
CA SER A 113 -6.64 -0.06 7.99
C SER A 113 -6.20 0.96 9.04
N GLU A 114 -7.12 1.84 9.46
CA GLU A 114 -6.83 2.78 10.53
C GLU A 114 -6.46 2.08 11.85
N ASN A 115 -6.99 0.87 12.08
CA ASN A 115 -6.95 0.21 13.39
C ASN A 115 -6.21 -1.13 13.38
N THR A 116 -5.94 -1.72 12.22
CA THR A 116 -5.31 -3.04 12.14
C THR A 116 -4.24 -3.08 11.06
N ILE A 117 -3.24 -3.94 11.30
CA ILE A 117 -2.30 -4.39 10.28
C ILE A 117 -2.38 -5.90 10.15
N LYS A 118 -2.69 -6.36 8.95
CA LYS A 118 -2.69 -7.77 8.56
C LYS A 118 -1.46 -8.07 7.72
N LEU A 119 -0.76 -9.13 8.09
CA LEU A 119 0.51 -9.52 7.50
C LEU A 119 0.45 -10.97 7.03
N ARG A 120 1.16 -11.28 5.94
CA ARG A 120 1.63 -12.62 5.64
C ARG A 120 3.13 -12.58 5.42
N VAL A 121 3.87 -13.46 6.07
CA VAL A 121 5.29 -13.72 5.79
C VAL A 121 5.46 -15.24 5.71
N ASN A 122 5.75 -15.75 4.51
CA ASN A 122 5.70 -17.19 4.20
C ASN A 122 4.32 -17.79 4.54
N SER A 123 4.28 -18.81 5.41
CA SER A 123 3.05 -19.46 5.88
C SER A 123 2.40 -18.75 7.07
N PHE A 124 3.09 -17.81 7.72
CA PHE A 124 2.55 -17.08 8.86
C PHE A 124 1.59 -15.99 8.39
N VAL A 125 0.36 -15.98 8.92
CA VAL A 125 -0.66 -14.96 8.67
C VAL A 125 -1.17 -14.47 10.01
N ASP A 126 -1.25 -13.15 10.18
CA ASP A 126 -1.68 -12.56 11.44
C ASP A 126 -2.31 -11.19 11.21
N GLU A 127 -3.18 -10.78 12.13
CA GLU A 127 -3.86 -9.49 12.13
C GLU A 127 -3.68 -8.85 13.50
N ILE A 128 -2.99 -7.72 13.52
CA ILE A 128 -2.47 -7.09 14.73
C ILE A 128 -3.24 -5.78 14.95
N PRO A 129 -3.95 -5.63 16.07
CA PRO A 129 -4.57 -4.37 16.46
C PRO A 129 -3.51 -3.30 16.73
N LEU A 130 -3.71 -2.10 16.17
CA LEU A 130 -2.75 -1.00 16.29
C LEU A 130 -2.80 -0.27 17.64
N ASP A 131 -3.78 -0.57 18.48
CA ASP A 131 -3.91 -0.13 19.87
C ASP A 131 -3.19 -1.08 20.86
N SER A 132 -2.81 -2.29 20.43
CA SER A 132 -2.07 -3.25 21.25
C SER A 132 -0.55 -3.00 21.18
N VAL A 133 -0.04 -2.25 22.15
CA VAL A 133 1.40 -1.97 22.29
C VAL A 133 2.22 -3.27 22.42
N ASP A 134 1.73 -4.22 23.20
CA ASP A 134 2.42 -5.49 23.46
C ASP A 134 2.53 -6.34 22.20
N GLU A 135 1.44 -6.52 21.45
CA GLU A 135 1.47 -7.31 20.22
C GLU A 135 2.36 -6.70 19.16
N ILE A 136 2.28 -5.37 18.97
CA ILE A 136 3.13 -4.67 18.01
C ILE A 136 4.59 -4.83 18.40
N THR A 137 4.90 -4.66 19.68
CA THR A 137 6.27 -4.76 20.18
C THR A 137 6.82 -6.17 20.01
N LEU A 138 6.02 -7.19 20.32
CA LEU A 138 6.36 -8.61 20.16
C LEU A 138 6.62 -8.97 18.69
N LYS A 139 5.78 -8.46 17.77
CA LYS A 139 5.81 -8.80 16.34
C LYS A 139 6.59 -7.78 15.49
N ARG A 140 7.28 -6.82 16.11
CA ARG A 140 7.99 -5.71 15.43
C ARG A 140 8.83 -6.17 14.26
N SER A 141 9.74 -7.13 14.46
CA SER A 141 10.68 -7.56 13.42
C SER A 141 9.97 -8.09 12.18
N LEU A 142 8.83 -8.76 12.37
CA LEU A 142 7.99 -9.26 11.30
C LEU A 142 7.30 -8.12 10.54
N ILE A 143 6.71 -7.16 11.27
CA ILE A 143 6.06 -5.98 10.71
C ILE A 143 7.06 -5.20 9.85
N MET A 144 8.21 -4.82 10.42
CA MET A 144 9.24 -4.03 9.72
C MET A 144 9.71 -4.72 8.44
N LYS A 145 9.94 -6.04 8.49
CA LYS A 145 10.34 -6.82 7.32
C LYS A 145 9.26 -6.80 6.23
N ALA A 146 8.00 -7.06 6.59
CA ALA A 146 6.90 -7.09 5.63
C ALA A 146 6.67 -5.73 4.96
N LEU A 147 6.69 -4.64 5.75
CA LEU A 147 6.56 -3.27 5.24
C LEU A 147 7.71 -2.88 4.31
N GLY A 148 8.95 -3.20 4.69
CA GLY A 148 10.13 -2.92 3.87
C GLY A 148 10.11 -3.68 2.54
N GLU A 149 9.82 -4.98 2.56
CA GLU A 149 9.71 -5.80 1.34
C GLU A 149 8.59 -5.30 0.41
N ALA A 150 7.42 -4.97 0.96
CA ALA A 150 6.29 -4.47 0.19
C ALA A 150 6.56 -3.08 -0.42
N SER A 151 7.14 -2.15 0.35
CA SER A 151 7.56 -0.83 -0.15
C SER A 151 8.55 -0.94 -1.30
N ASN A 152 9.60 -1.74 -1.11
CA ASN A 152 10.64 -1.92 -2.12
C ASN A 152 10.07 -2.52 -3.40
N ALA A 153 9.18 -3.51 -3.29
CA ALA A 153 8.53 -4.12 -4.44
C ALA A 153 7.69 -3.11 -5.24
N LEU A 154 6.86 -2.30 -4.58
CA LEU A 154 6.06 -1.27 -5.24
C LEU A 154 6.94 -0.24 -5.97
N LEU A 155 7.89 0.35 -5.25
CA LEU A 155 8.63 1.50 -5.73
C LEU A 155 9.57 1.17 -6.88
N LYS A 156 10.11 -0.05 -6.91
CA LYS A 156 11.01 -0.54 -7.96
C LYS A 156 10.44 -0.41 -9.37
N TYR A 157 9.11 -0.48 -9.52
CA TYR A 157 8.44 -0.51 -10.82
C TYR A 157 7.51 0.69 -11.05
N ALA A 158 7.49 1.66 -10.14
CA ALA A 158 6.57 2.79 -10.19
C ALA A 158 6.83 3.72 -11.39
N ASP A 159 8.07 3.78 -11.89
CA ASP A 159 8.45 4.59 -13.06
C ASP A 159 8.00 4.00 -14.39
N GLU A 160 7.42 2.79 -14.41
CA GLU A 160 6.85 2.24 -15.63
C GLU A 160 5.56 2.96 -16.06
N PHE A 161 4.79 3.53 -15.12
CA PHE A 161 3.50 4.18 -15.43
C PHE A 161 3.65 5.42 -16.31
N PRO A 162 4.51 6.40 -15.99
CA PRO A 162 4.65 7.59 -16.83
C PRO A 162 5.20 7.26 -18.23
N VAL A 163 6.10 6.27 -18.33
CA VAL A 163 6.66 5.82 -19.62
C VAL A 163 5.57 5.20 -20.49
N CYS A 164 4.74 4.35 -19.90
CA CYS A 164 3.62 3.71 -20.55
C CYS A 164 2.56 4.70 -21.03
N ALA A 165 2.13 5.62 -20.16
CA ALA A 165 1.13 6.63 -20.50
C ALA A 165 1.58 7.50 -21.70
N LYS A 166 2.86 7.89 -21.74
CA LYS A 166 3.44 8.61 -22.89
C LYS A 166 3.36 7.81 -24.19
N ARG A 167 3.46 6.48 -24.15
CA ARG A 167 3.34 5.63 -25.35
C ARG A 167 1.89 5.49 -25.79
N LEU A 168 0.96 5.35 -24.84
CA LEU A 168 -0.47 5.26 -25.13
C LEU A 168 -1.03 6.54 -25.78
N HIS A 169 -0.49 7.72 -25.46
CA HIS A 169 -0.90 8.98 -26.10
C HIS A 169 -0.27 9.25 -27.48
N ARG A 170 0.70 8.43 -27.91
CA ARG A 170 1.39 8.59 -29.20
C ARG A 170 0.96 7.56 -30.26
N GLY A 171 0.14 6.58 -29.88
CA GLY A 171 -0.50 5.64 -30.79
C GLY A 171 -1.95 6.02 -31.00
#